data_AF-A0A1H8KRT9-F1
#
_entry.id   AF-A0A1H8KRT9-F1
#
_cell.length_a   1.000
_cell.length_b   1.000
_cell.length_c   1.000
_cell.angle_alpha   90.00
_cell.angle_beta   90.00
_cell.angle_gamma   90.00
#
_symmetry.space_group_name_H-M   'P 1'
#
loop_
_entity.id
_entity.type
_entity.pdbx_description
1 polymer ?
#
loop_
_entity_poly.entity_id
_entity_poly.type
_entity_poly.pdbx_seq_one_letter_code
_entity_poly.pdbx_strand_id
1 'polypeptide(L)'
;MKNNTDTSTLSLLANEAGYDPIEDRLRENIRATIEAVFEEELDAFLGRCRYDRRIDKPTGYRNGHRERQLIGTFGTETISVPRARAVDENGKTTEWRSKALPRYPLPGSASAGSMRGGG
;
A
#
# COMPACT_ATOMS: atom_id res chain seq x y z
N MET A 1 20.60 -18.85 -1.34
CA MET A 1 19.29 -19.54 -1.39
C MET A 1 18.20 -18.51 -1.27
N LYS A 2 17.21 -18.50 -2.18
CA LYS A 2 15.99 -17.69 -2.02
C LYS A 2 14.94 -18.61 -1.41
N ASN A 3 14.44 -18.18 -0.27
CA ASN A 3 13.61 -18.89 0.67
C ASN A 3 12.26 -19.24 0.01
N ASN A 4 11.94 -20.53 0.01
CA ASN A 4 10.69 -21.18 -0.43
C ASN A 4 9.47 -20.86 0.46
N THR A 5 9.53 -19.78 1.24
CA THR A 5 8.52 -19.43 2.25
C THR A 5 7.18 -19.09 1.59
N ASP A 6 7.19 -18.44 0.42
CA ASP A 6 5.96 -18.09 -0.31
C ASP A 6 5.28 -19.35 -0.88
N THR A 7 6.05 -20.31 -1.39
CA THR A 7 5.51 -21.58 -1.90
C THR A 7 5.00 -22.48 -0.77
N SER A 8 5.69 -22.50 0.36
CA SER A 8 5.34 -23.34 1.50
C SER A 8 4.12 -22.81 2.29
N THR A 9 3.88 -21.49 2.28
CA THR A 9 2.68 -20.85 2.87
C THR A 9 1.44 -21.04 1.98
N LEU A 10 1.59 -20.85 0.66
CA LEU A 10 0.56 -21.19 -0.34
C LEU A 10 0.06 -22.65 -0.17
N SER A 11 0.97 -23.59 0.06
CA SER A 11 0.64 -25.01 0.21
C SER A 11 -0.06 -25.35 1.54
N LEU A 12 0.12 -24.52 2.58
CA LEU A 12 -0.55 -24.68 3.88
C LEU A 12 -1.99 -24.17 3.86
N LEU A 13 -2.24 -23.09 3.13
CA LEU A 13 -3.58 -22.49 2.98
C LEU A 13 -4.47 -23.23 1.98
N ALA A 14 -3.88 -23.91 0.98
CA ALA A 14 -4.60 -24.71 -0.01
C ALA A 14 -5.47 -25.86 0.55
N ASN A 15 -5.27 -26.22 1.82
CA ASN A 15 -6.07 -27.25 2.49
C ASN A 15 -7.27 -26.68 3.28
N GLU A 16 -7.50 -25.35 3.30
CA GLU A 16 -8.74 -24.77 3.83
C GLU A 16 -9.84 -24.74 2.77
N ALA A 17 -11.07 -25.12 3.18
CA ALA A 17 -12.23 -25.08 2.30
C ALA A 17 -12.53 -23.63 1.88
N GLY A 18 -12.33 -23.33 0.59
CA GLY A 18 -12.55 -22.00 0.01
C GLY A 18 -11.28 -21.22 -0.35
N TYR A 19 -10.09 -21.81 -0.16
CA TYR A 19 -8.84 -21.22 -0.62
C TYR A 19 -8.65 -21.37 -2.13
N ASP A 20 -8.51 -20.25 -2.84
CA ASP A 20 -8.08 -20.23 -4.24
C ASP A 20 -6.66 -19.66 -4.34
N PRO A 21 -5.63 -20.49 -4.64
CA PRO A 21 -4.25 -20.03 -4.77
C PRO A 21 -4.04 -19.01 -5.89
N ILE A 22 -4.91 -19.01 -6.92
CA ILE A 22 -4.84 -18.05 -8.02
C ILE A 22 -5.35 -16.69 -7.55
N GLU A 23 -6.48 -16.68 -6.84
CA GLU A 23 -7.06 -15.45 -6.27
C GLU A 23 -6.09 -14.80 -5.28
N ASP A 24 -5.48 -15.61 -4.41
CA ASP A 24 -4.50 -15.15 -3.44
C ASP A 24 -3.29 -14.49 -4.11
N ARG A 25 -2.75 -15.15 -5.14
CA ARG A 25 -1.62 -14.60 -5.88
C ARG A 25 -2.00 -13.33 -6.62
N LEU A 26 -3.24 -13.25 -7.13
CA LEU A 26 -3.75 -12.05 -7.77
C LEU A 26 -3.87 -10.89 -6.77
N ARG A 27 -4.41 -11.15 -5.57
CA ARG A 27 -4.52 -10.16 -4.48
C ARG A 27 -3.15 -9.62 -4.07
N GLU A 28 -2.17 -10.50 -3.93
CA GLU A 28 -0.78 -10.13 -3.62
C GLU A 28 -0.17 -9.25 -4.73
N ASN A 29 -0.35 -9.63 -6.00
CA ASN A 29 0.14 -8.85 -7.14
C ASN A 29 -0.53 -7.47 -7.22
N ILE A 30 -1.84 -7.39 -6.97
CA ILE A 30 -2.57 -6.12 -6.91
C ILE A 30 -2.00 -5.24 -5.80
N ARG A 31 -1.81 -5.79 -4.58
CA ARG A 31 -1.20 -5.07 -3.45
C ARG A 31 0.17 -4.53 -3.82
N ALA A 32 1.05 -5.39 -4.33
CA ALA A 32 2.41 -5.02 -4.71
C ALA A 32 2.44 -3.94 -5.80
N THR A 33 1.55 -4.03 -6.79
CA THR A 33 1.45 -3.04 -7.88
C THR A 33 1.01 -1.67 -7.34
N ILE A 34 0.01 -1.64 -6.46
CA ILE A 34 -0.50 -0.40 -5.86
C ILE A 34 0.58 0.25 -5.00
N GLU A 35 1.28 -0.53 -4.17
CA GLU A 35 2.38 -0.03 -3.34
C GLU A 35 3.54 0.52 -4.18
N ALA A 36 3.89 -0.14 -5.29
CA ALA A 36 4.91 0.33 -6.22
C ALA A 36 4.53 1.68 -6.84
N VAL A 37 3.27 1.85 -7.28
CA VAL A 37 2.78 3.12 -7.82
C VAL A 37 2.90 4.25 -6.79
N PHE A 38 2.66 3.99 -5.50
CA PHE A 38 2.82 5.00 -4.46
C PHE A 38 4.28 5.38 -4.20
N GLU A 39 5.20 4.42 -4.27
CA GLU A 39 6.63 4.71 -4.17
C GLU A 39 7.09 5.56 -5.36
N GLU A 40 6.61 5.28 -6.57
CA GLU A 40 6.91 6.10 -7.76
C GLU A 40 6.34 7.53 -7.65
N GLU A 41 5.09 7.67 -7.18
CA GLU A 41 4.50 8.99 -6.90
C GLU A 41 5.28 9.76 -5.83
N LEU A 42 5.81 9.05 -4.83
CA LEU A 42 6.61 9.65 -3.77
C LEU A 42 8.00 10.07 -4.28
N ASP A 43 8.63 9.25 -5.12
CA ASP A 43 9.91 9.55 -5.76
C ASP A 43 9.78 10.80 -6.64
N ALA A 44 8.68 10.90 -7.41
CA ALA A 44 8.35 12.08 -8.19
C ALA A 44 8.14 13.32 -7.30
N PHE A 45 7.47 13.19 -6.15
CA PHE A 45 7.28 14.30 -5.21
C PHE A 45 8.57 14.76 -4.54
N LEU A 46 9.45 13.82 -4.18
CA LEU A 46 10.75 14.14 -3.61
C LEU A 46 11.78 14.58 -4.66
N GLY A 47 11.43 14.47 -5.95
CA GLY A 47 12.29 14.74 -7.09
C GLY A 47 13.52 13.83 -7.14
N ARG A 48 13.46 12.64 -6.52
CA ARG A 48 14.58 11.68 -6.44
C ARG A 48 14.11 10.27 -6.11
N CYS A 49 14.80 9.29 -6.68
CA CYS A 49 14.62 7.89 -6.31
C CYS A 49 15.21 7.59 -4.92
N ARG A 50 14.82 6.44 -4.32
CA ARG A 50 15.25 6.01 -2.98
C ARG A 50 16.78 6.00 -2.73
N TYR A 51 17.59 5.91 -3.79
CA TYR A 51 19.06 5.86 -3.72
C TYR A 51 19.78 6.95 -4.50
N ASP A 52 19.05 7.95 -5.01
CA ASP A 52 19.67 8.98 -5.82
C ASP A 52 20.36 10.03 -4.93
N ARG A 53 21.66 10.24 -5.16
CA ARG A 53 22.51 11.07 -4.29
C ARG A 53 22.62 12.47 -4.89
N ARG A 54 21.87 13.43 -4.34
CA ARG A 54 22.08 14.85 -4.68
C ARG A 54 23.24 15.45 -3.90
N ILE A 55 23.91 16.39 -4.56
CA ILE A 55 24.86 17.34 -3.96
C ILE A 55 24.10 18.46 -3.22
N ASP A 56 22.86 18.73 -3.63
CA ASP A 56 21.97 19.74 -3.04
C ASP A 56 21.19 19.20 -1.83
N LYS A 57 20.85 20.11 -0.90
CA LYS A 57 20.14 19.79 0.36
C LYS A 57 18.80 19.09 0.07
N PRO A 58 18.49 17.95 0.73
CA PRO A 58 17.24 17.23 0.47
C PRO A 58 16.03 18.08 0.86
N THR A 59 15.20 18.41 -0.12
CA THR A 59 13.95 19.17 0.04
C THR A 59 12.91 18.40 0.86
N GLY A 60 13.09 17.10 1.12
CA GLY A 60 12.16 16.30 1.93
C GLY A 60 12.65 14.93 2.36
N TYR A 61 11.98 14.36 3.37
CA TYR A 61 12.30 13.10 4.03
C TYR A 61 11.12 12.12 3.98
N ARG A 62 11.44 10.84 3.83
CA ARG A 62 10.47 9.72 3.97
C ARG A 62 10.29 9.43 5.46
N ASN A 63 9.04 9.39 5.90
CA ASN A 63 8.63 9.22 7.29
C ASN A 63 7.88 7.89 7.48
N GLY A 64 8.45 6.81 6.94
CA GLY A 64 7.89 5.46 7.00
C GLY A 64 6.60 5.30 6.19
N HIS A 65 5.79 4.34 6.61
CA HIS A 65 4.56 3.92 5.94
C HIS A 65 3.38 3.90 6.90
N ARG A 66 2.17 3.99 6.37
CA ARG A 66 0.91 3.79 7.11
C ARG A 66 0.09 2.70 6.42
N GLU A 67 -0.57 1.88 7.19
CA GLU A 67 -1.53 0.92 6.65
C GLU A 67 -2.84 1.62 6.28
N ARG A 68 -3.43 1.23 5.16
CA ARG A 68 -4.80 1.60 4.80
C ARG A 68 -5.55 0.42 4.23
N GLN A 69 -6.82 0.32 4.60
CA GLN A 69 -7.75 -0.56 3.90
C GLN A 69 -8.26 0.14 2.65
N LEU A 70 -8.10 -0.53 1.51
CA LEU A 70 -8.64 -0.16 0.22
C LEU A 70 -9.77 -1.14 -0.09
N ILE A 71 -10.93 -0.59 -0.40
CA ILE A 71 -12.11 -1.37 -0.72
C ILE A 71 -12.40 -1.14 -2.19
N GLY A 72 -12.22 -2.18 -2.99
CA GLY A 72 -12.41 -2.17 -4.43
C GLY A 72 -13.29 -3.31 -4.90
N THR A 73 -13.40 -3.46 -6.22
CA THR A 73 -14.08 -4.61 -6.84
C THR A 73 -13.39 -5.95 -6.54
N PHE A 74 -12.10 -5.90 -6.21
CA PHE A 74 -11.31 -7.04 -5.74
C PHE A 74 -11.51 -7.33 -4.24
N GLY A 75 -12.43 -6.64 -3.55
CA GLY A 75 -12.67 -6.78 -2.12
C GLY A 75 -11.85 -5.81 -1.28
N THR A 76 -11.77 -6.11 0.02
CA THR A 76 -11.05 -5.30 1.00
C THR A 76 -9.61 -5.79 1.13
N GLU A 77 -8.66 -4.90 0.88
CA GLU A 77 -7.23 -5.20 0.93
C GLU A 77 -6.49 -4.17 1.78
N THR A 78 -5.54 -4.61 2.59
CA THR A 78 -4.71 -3.70 3.39
C THR A 78 -3.41 -3.44 2.65
N ILE A 79 -3.10 -2.17 2.43
CA ILE A 79 -1.94 -1.71 1.66
C ILE A 79 -1.06 -0.78 2.50
N SER A 80 0.24 -0.81 2.24
CA SER A 80 1.23 0.06 2.84
C SER A 80 1.38 1.35 2.03
N VAL A 81 0.88 2.47 2.57
CA VAL A 81 0.96 3.79 1.93
C VAL A 81 2.17 4.54 2.50
N PRO A 82 3.13 4.97 1.67
CA PRO A 82 4.30 5.67 2.17
C PRO A 82 3.92 7.06 2.70
N ARG A 83 4.76 7.62 3.57
CA ARG A 83 4.59 8.96 4.13
C ARG A 83 5.84 9.76 3.89
N ALA A 84 5.68 11.01 3.49
CA ALA A 84 6.81 11.92 3.37
C ALA A 84 6.39 13.37 3.63
N ARG A 85 7.39 14.18 3.98
CA ARG A 85 7.25 15.62 4.10
C ARG A 85 8.39 16.28 3.33
N ALA A 86 8.06 17.33 2.60
CA ALA A 86 9.03 18.20 1.94
C ALA A 86 8.82 19.65 2.38
N VAL A 87 9.90 20.41 2.47
CA VAL A 87 9.90 21.84 2.75
C VAL A 87 10.13 22.54 1.42
N ASP A 88 9.20 23.39 1.00
CA ASP A 88 9.37 24.18 -0.22
C ASP A 88 10.41 25.29 -0.04
N GLU A 89 10.74 25.98 -1.13
CA GLU A 89 11.70 27.09 -1.14
C GLU A 89 11.28 28.26 -0.22
N ASN A 90 9.99 28.34 0.12
CA ASN A 90 9.41 29.34 1.01
C ASN A 90 9.40 28.89 2.49
N GLY A 91 10.01 27.73 2.80
CA GLY A 91 10.07 27.18 4.15
C GLY A 91 8.77 26.50 4.62
N LYS A 92 7.78 26.34 3.75
CA LYS A 92 6.51 25.68 4.09
C LYS A 92 6.64 24.18 3.93
N THR A 93 6.25 23.45 4.98
CA THR A 93 6.22 21.99 4.95
C THR A 93 4.95 21.49 4.26
N THR A 94 5.11 20.76 3.17
CA THR A 94 4.05 20.04 2.45
C THR A 94 4.17 18.55 2.73
N GLU A 95 3.04 17.94 3.10
CA GLU A 95 2.94 16.49 3.28
C GLU A 95 2.58 15.82 1.95
N TRP A 96 3.32 14.76 1.59
CA TRP A 96 3.00 13.96 0.42
C TRP A 96 1.65 13.26 0.60
N ARG A 97 0.86 13.25 -0.47
CA ARG A 97 -0.42 12.54 -0.55
C ARG A 97 -0.50 11.91 -1.93
N SER A 98 -0.85 10.62 -1.97
CA SER A 98 -1.15 9.96 -3.23
C SER A 98 -2.30 10.66 -3.94
N LYS A 99 -2.21 10.80 -5.26
CA LYS A 99 -3.30 11.32 -6.09
C LYS A 99 -4.36 10.25 -6.35
N ALA A 100 -3.94 8.98 -6.37
CA ALA A 100 -4.79 7.83 -6.62
C ALA A 100 -5.66 7.43 -5.40
N LEU A 101 -5.28 7.83 -4.17
CA LEU A 101 -6.04 7.51 -2.96
C LEU A 101 -6.80 8.72 -2.40
N PRO A 102 -8.15 8.72 -2.47
CA PRO A 102 -8.95 9.73 -1.78
C PRO A 102 -8.77 9.63 -0.25
N ARG A 103 -8.95 10.77 0.43
CA ARG A 103 -8.75 10.89 1.89
C ARG A 103 -9.73 10.03 2.69
N TYR A 104 -10.92 9.80 2.14
CA TYR A 104 -11.97 8.98 2.73
C TYR A 104 -12.32 7.83 1.79
N PRO A 105 -12.71 6.66 2.32
CA PRO A 105 -13.31 5.62 1.50
C PRO A 105 -14.49 6.20 0.70
N LEU A 106 -14.64 5.77 -0.54
CA LEU A 106 -15.76 6.20 -1.37
C LEU A 106 -17.08 5.74 -0.71
N PRO A 107 -18.10 6.62 -0.61
CA PRO A 107 -19.42 6.22 -0.11
C PRO A 107 -19.93 5.01 -0.90
N GLY A 108 -20.31 3.94 -0.21
CA GLY A 108 -20.69 2.65 -0.82
C GLY A 108 -19.64 1.55 -0.69
N SER A 109 -18.46 1.85 -0.15
CA SER A 109 -17.43 0.86 0.16
C SER A 109 -17.61 0.18 1.53
N ALA A 110 -18.76 0.32 2.20
CA ALA A 110 -18.99 -0.33 3.49
C ALA A 110 -19.45 -1.77 3.26
N SER A 111 -18.61 -2.75 3.57
CA SER A 111 -19.02 -4.15 3.66
C SER A 111 -19.94 -4.32 4.88
N ALA A 112 -21.24 -4.52 4.62
CA ALA A 112 -22.12 -5.17 5.57
C ALA A 112 -21.60 -6.59 5.82
N GLY A 113 -21.18 -6.91 7.05
CA GLY A 113 -20.74 -8.26 7.36
C GLY A 113 -20.00 -8.42 8.69
N SER A 114 -20.73 -8.39 9.80
CA SER A 114 -20.60 -9.42 10.86
C SER A 114 -21.75 -9.28 11.84
N MET A 115 -22.84 -10.00 11.54
CA MET A 115 -23.88 -10.36 12.50
C MET A 115 -23.68 -11.85 12.78
N ARG A 116 -23.02 -12.19 13.88
CA ARG A 116 -23.19 -13.50 14.54
C ARG A 116 -22.78 -13.40 16.00
N GLY A 117 -23.75 -13.66 16.87
CA GLY A 117 -23.61 -13.72 18.32
C GLY A 117 -24.98 -13.72 19.01
N GLY A 118 -25.91 -14.55 18.51
CA GLY A 118 -27.10 -14.95 19.28
C GLY A 118 -26.70 -16.06 20.26
N GLY A 119 -27.16 -15.94 21.50
CA GLY A 119 -26.85 -16.83 22.61
C GLY A 119 -27.65 -18.12 22.64
#